data_AF-A0A166QJT9-F1
#
_entry.id   AF-A0A166QJT9-F1
#
_cell.length_a   1.000
_cell.length_b   1.000
_cell.length_c   1.000
_cell.angle_alpha   90.00
_cell.angle_beta   90.00
_cell.angle_gamma   90.00
#
_symmetry.space_group_name_H-M   'P 1'
#
loop_
_entity.id
_entity.type
_entity.pdbx_description
1 polymer ?
#
loop_
_entity_poly.entity_id
_entity_poly.type
_entity_poly.pdbx_seq_one_letter_code
_entity_poly.pdbx_strand_id
1 'polypeptide(L)'
;MRARYSASEIMPDRDIISKVMAHMVAGSDTTIISLSRRPDTVAKLQAEPDPAMTDPLLIPHITVLQNLPYLNAFIIEGLRLHGVVPSLLERVVPSPTSKTVSPASPSTQWAMHSRPAPSSPPGLAS
;
A
#
# COMPACT_ATOMS: atom_id res chain seq x y z
N MET A 1 28.18 8.56 11.41
CA MET A 1 27.93 7.76 10.18
C MET A 1 27.52 8.76 9.09
N ARG A 2 28.26 8.89 7.97
CA ARG A 2 27.92 9.84 6.88
C ARG A 2 27.12 9.12 5.81
N ALA A 3 25.96 9.65 5.43
CA ALA A 3 25.14 9.07 4.36
C ALA A 3 25.81 9.30 2.99
N ARG A 4 25.69 8.33 2.09
CA ARG A 4 26.37 8.32 0.78
C ARG A 4 25.39 7.88 -0.31
N TYR A 5 25.51 8.46 -1.49
CA TYR A 5 24.77 8.01 -2.68
C TYR A 5 25.39 6.75 -3.28
N SER A 6 26.73 6.67 -3.25
CA SER A 6 27.53 5.56 -3.74
C SER A 6 28.82 5.45 -2.91
N ALA A 7 29.67 4.45 -3.18
CA ALA A 7 30.93 4.28 -2.45
C ALA A 7 31.81 5.55 -2.48
N SER A 8 31.76 6.33 -3.56
CA SER A 8 32.58 7.53 -3.78
C SER A 8 31.86 8.86 -3.52
N GLU A 9 30.53 8.88 -3.42
CA GLU A 9 29.76 10.13 -3.39
C GLU A 9 29.04 10.35 -2.05
N ILE A 10 29.39 11.44 -1.36
CA ILE A 10 28.81 11.82 -0.07
C ILE A 10 27.50 12.57 -0.30
N MET A 11 26.46 12.19 0.44
CA MET A 11 25.17 12.87 0.38
C MET A 11 25.21 14.12 1.26
N PRO A 12 24.90 15.33 0.73
CA PRO A 12 24.87 16.54 1.52
C PRO A 12 23.64 16.56 2.43
N ASP A 13 23.71 17.26 3.55
CA ASP A 13 22.68 17.24 4.59
C ASP A 13 21.28 17.62 4.08
N ARG A 14 21.19 18.55 3.12
CA ARG A 14 19.93 18.92 2.47
C ARG A 14 19.20 17.72 1.83
N ASP A 15 19.96 16.81 1.23
CA ASP A 15 19.42 15.67 0.50
C ASP A 15 19.08 14.54 1.48
N ILE A 16 19.84 14.44 2.59
CA ILE A 16 19.48 13.59 3.73
C ILE A 16 18.14 14.04 4.32
N ILE A 17 18.00 15.33 4.62
CA ILE A 17 16.78 15.91 5.19
C ILE A 17 15.61 15.72 4.21
N SER A 18 15.80 16.02 2.92
CA SER A 18 14.78 15.83 1.89
C SER A 18 14.29 14.38 1.81
N LYS A 19 15.19 13.40 1.84
CA LYS A 19 14.82 11.97 1.84
C LYS A 19 14.05 11.57 3.09
N VAL A 20 14.48 12.01 4.28
CA VAL A 20 13.79 11.70 5.54
C VAL A 20 12.38 12.29 5.54
N MET A 21 12.22 13.53 5.09
CA MET A 21 10.91 14.16 4.99
C MET A 21 10.01 13.45 3.98
N ALA A 22 10.55 13.02 2.83
CA ALA A 22 9.79 12.24 1.85
C ALA A 22 9.28 10.91 2.43
N HIS A 23 10.11 10.19 3.19
CA HIS A 23 9.70 8.96 3.87
C HIS A 23 8.66 9.22 4.98
N MET A 24 8.82 10.30 5.73
CA MET A 24 7.88 10.67 6.78
C MET A 24 6.51 11.01 6.18
N VAL A 25 6.45 11.90 5.19
CA VAL A 25 5.19 12.28 4.52
C VAL A 25 4.54 11.08 3.84
N ALA A 26 5.33 10.28 3.11
CA ALA A 26 4.82 9.10 2.42
C ALA A 26 4.37 8.00 3.39
N GLY A 27 4.89 7.94 4.63
CA GLY A 27 4.52 6.93 5.63
C GLY A 27 3.38 7.37 6.55
N SER A 28 3.33 8.65 6.93
CA SER A 28 2.38 9.15 7.93
C SER A 28 0.96 9.27 7.36
N ASP A 29 0.78 10.01 6.27
CA ASP A 29 -0.57 10.28 5.73
C ASP A 29 -1.24 9.02 5.17
N THR A 30 -0.42 8.06 4.72
CA THR A 30 -0.84 6.82 4.08
C THR A 30 -1.23 5.74 5.09
N THR A 31 -0.56 5.71 6.25
CA THR A 31 -0.86 4.75 7.33
C THR A 31 -2.06 5.19 8.17
N ILE A 32 -2.26 6.50 8.36
CA ILE A 32 -3.37 7.02 9.20
C ILE A 32 -4.73 6.82 8.51
N ILE A 33 -4.78 6.95 7.18
CA ILE A 33 -6.03 6.88 6.40
C ILE A 33 -6.70 5.48 6.41
N SER A 34 -5.96 4.41 6.72
CA SER A 34 -6.51 3.04 6.75
C SER A 34 -7.26 2.66 8.04
N LEU A 35 -7.24 3.51 9.08
CA LEU A 35 -7.94 3.21 10.34
C LEU A 35 -9.46 3.43 10.18
N SER A 36 -10.17 2.31 10.06
CA SER A 36 -11.60 2.22 9.77
C SER A 36 -12.47 3.05 10.72
N ARG A 37 -13.26 3.99 10.17
CA ARG A 37 -14.32 4.74 10.89
C ARG A 37 -15.54 3.89 11.31
N ARG A 38 -15.41 2.57 11.30
CA ARG A 38 -16.49 1.58 11.41
C ARG A 38 -16.27 0.66 12.61
N PRO A 39 -16.98 0.85 13.72
CA PRO A 39 -16.73 0.11 14.97
C PRO A 39 -17.04 -1.39 14.86
N ASP A 40 -17.97 -1.77 13.98
CA ASP A 40 -18.31 -3.16 13.66
C ASP A 40 -17.15 -3.92 13.00
N THR A 41 -16.38 -3.23 12.16
CA THR A 41 -15.21 -3.82 11.49
C THR A 41 -14.05 -3.96 12.46
N VAL A 42 -13.86 -2.98 13.35
CA VAL A 42 -12.86 -3.04 14.42
C VAL A 42 -13.14 -4.20 15.39
N ALA A 43 -14.40 -4.43 15.76
CA ALA A 43 -14.76 -5.54 16.65
C ALA A 43 -14.41 -6.91 16.04
N LYS A 44 -14.67 -7.10 14.74
CA LYS A 44 -14.27 -8.34 14.02
C LYS A 44 -12.75 -8.46 13.89
N LEU A 45 -12.07 -7.33 13.71
CA LEU A 45 -10.61 -7.27 13.63
C LEU A 45 -9.95 -7.59 14.98
N GLN A 46 -10.58 -7.27 16.10
CA GLN A 46 -10.08 -7.59 17.45
C GLN A 46 -10.34 -9.05 17.83
N ALA A 47 -11.46 -9.63 17.39
CA ALA A 47 -11.81 -11.02 17.69
C ALA A 47 -10.83 -12.07 17.16
N GLU A 48 -10.06 -11.76 16.12
CA GLU A 48 -9.06 -12.66 15.53
C GLU A 48 -7.69 -12.66 16.26
N PRO A 49 -7.08 -11.51 16.60
CA PRO A 49 -5.84 -11.46 17.37
C PRO A 49 -6.01 -11.74 18.85
N ASP A 50 -7.18 -11.50 19.46
CA ASP A 50 -7.45 -11.81 20.88
C ASP A 50 -7.06 -13.26 21.28
N PRO A 51 -7.43 -14.32 20.52
CA PRO A 51 -6.97 -15.67 20.82
C PRO A 51 -5.50 -15.94 20.44
N ALA A 52 -4.92 -15.18 19.50
CA ALA A 52 -3.52 -15.32 19.08
C ALA A 52 -2.53 -14.59 20.00
N MET A 53 -3.01 -13.62 20.77
CA MET A 53 -2.25 -12.81 21.73
C MET A 53 -2.68 -13.17 23.16
N THR A 54 -2.22 -14.34 23.64
CA THR A 54 -2.56 -14.85 24.97
C THR A 54 -2.02 -13.97 26.11
N ASP A 55 -0.95 -13.20 25.87
CA ASP A 55 -0.40 -12.23 26.82
C ASP A 55 -0.59 -10.80 26.27
N PRO A 56 -1.39 -9.95 26.92
CA PRO A 56 -1.63 -8.58 26.48
C PRO A 56 -0.40 -7.66 26.59
N LEU A 57 0.66 -8.08 27.29
CA LEU A 57 1.91 -7.32 27.42
C LEU A 57 2.98 -7.75 26.40
N LEU A 58 2.76 -8.86 25.68
CA LEU A 58 3.70 -9.34 24.67
C LEU A 58 3.24 -8.94 23.27
N ILE A 59 4.10 -8.21 22.57
CA ILE A 59 3.91 -7.91 21.15
C ILE A 59 4.25 -9.18 20.36
N PRO A 60 3.29 -9.78 19.63
CA PRO A 60 3.54 -10.99 18.87
C PRO A 60 4.53 -10.71 17.73
N HIS A 61 5.31 -11.73 17.38
CA HIS A 61 6.21 -11.64 16.24
C HIS A 61 5.43 -11.44 14.93
N ILE A 62 5.99 -10.67 13.99
CA ILE A 62 5.31 -10.30 12.73
C ILE A 62 4.79 -11.50 11.93
N THR A 63 5.47 -12.64 12.00
CA THR A 63 5.06 -13.88 11.32
C THR A 63 3.73 -14.43 11.84
N VAL A 64 3.40 -14.20 13.12
CA VAL A 64 2.11 -14.61 13.69
C VAL A 64 1.01 -13.74 13.12
N LEU A 65 1.22 -12.42 13.09
CA LEU A 65 0.25 -11.45 12.56
C LEU A 65 0.00 -11.64 11.06
N GLN A 66 1.03 -12.01 10.28
CA GLN A 66 0.90 -12.28 8.84
C GLN A 66 0.04 -13.50 8.53
N ASN A 67 -0.10 -14.43 9.48
CA ASN A 67 -0.92 -15.64 9.30
C ASN A 67 -2.40 -15.44 9.70
N LEU A 68 -2.78 -14.23 10.14
CA LEU A 68 -4.16 -13.91 10.50
C LEU A 68 -4.96 -13.52 9.24
N PRO A 69 -5.85 -14.40 8.73
CA PRO A 69 -6.52 -14.18 7.44
C PRO A 69 -7.40 -12.94 7.40
N TYR A 70 -8.11 -12.60 8.47
CA TYR A 70 -9.00 -11.44 8.51
C TYR A 70 -8.21 -10.13 8.62
N LEU A 71 -7.14 -10.08 9.42
CA LEU A 71 -6.21 -8.96 9.47
C LEU A 71 -5.58 -8.68 8.10
N ASN A 72 -5.13 -9.72 7.39
CA ASN A 72 -4.55 -9.57 6.06
C ASN A 72 -5.59 -9.08 5.04
N ALA A 73 -6.79 -9.67 5.03
CA ALA A 73 -7.89 -9.23 4.17
C ALA A 73 -8.31 -7.78 4.47
N PHE A 74 -8.33 -7.37 5.73
CA PHE A 74 -8.63 -6.01 6.16
C PHE A 74 -7.58 -5.01 5.65
N ILE A 75 -6.29 -5.34 5.76
CA ILE A 75 -5.20 -4.50 5.24
C ILE A 75 -5.32 -4.35 3.72
N ILE A 76 -5.51 -5.47 3.00
CA ILE A 76 -5.64 -5.46 1.53
C ILE A 76 -6.86 -4.64 1.10
N GLU A 77 -8.01 -4.84 1.76
CA GLU A 77 -9.25 -4.13 1.43
C GLU A 77 -9.20 -2.66 1.82
N GLY A 78 -8.56 -2.32 2.95
CA GLY A 78 -8.29 -0.95 3.36
C GLY A 78 -7.45 -0.21 2.32
N LEU A 79 -6.39 -0.84 1.82
CA LEU A 79 -5.55 -0.30 0.76
C LEU A 79 -6.27 -0.22 -0.59
N ARG A 80 -7.26 -1.08 -0.85
CA ARG A 80 -8.11 -1.02 -2.05
C ARG A 80 -9.08 0.15 -2.00
N LEU A 81 -9.75 0.36 -0.87
CA LEU A 81 -10.77 1.41 -0.70
C LEU A 81 -10.17 2.81 -0.53
N HIS A 82 -9.07 2.89 0.22
CA HIS A 82 -8.40 4.13 0.57
C HIS A 82 -7.04 4.23 -0.10
N GLY A 83 -6.98 3.86 -1.39
CA GLY A 83 -5.76 3.87 -2.20
C GLY A 83 -4.79 4.95 -1.74
N VAL A 84 -3.60 4.49 -1.33
CA VAL A 84 -2.56 5.28 -0.64
C VAL A 84 -2.31 6.64 -1.32
N VAL A 85 -2.49 6.69 -2.64
CA VAL A 85 -2.56 7.91 -3.41
C VAL A 85 -3.75 7.79 -4.38
N PRO A 86 -4.60 8.83 -4.55
CA PRO A 86 -5.72 8.80 -5.50
C PRO A 86 -5.27 8.62 -6.96
N SER A 87 -4.00 8.94 -7.27
CA SER A 87 -3.36 8.70 -8.56
C SER A 87 -1.90 8.32 -8.34
N LEU A 88 -1.37 7.42 -9.17
CA LEU A 88 0.08 7.20 -9.20
C LEU A 88 0.80 8.51 -9.56
N LEU A 89 2.04 8.66 -9.07
CA LEU A 89 2.89 9.79 -9.44
C LEU A 89 3.09 9.82 -10.96
N GLU A 90 3.05 11.03 -11.53
CA GLU A 90 3.26 11.22 -12.97
C GLU A 90 4.64 10.69 -13.35
N ARG A 91 4.67 9.71 -14.27
CA ARG A 91 5.92 9.25 -14.85
C ARG A 91 6.24 10.06 -16.08
N VAL A 92 7.33 10.83 -16.02
CA VAL A 92 7.97 11.36 -17.23
C VAL A 92 8.80 10.24 -17.82
N VAL A 93 8.46 9.82 -19.05
CA VAL A 93 9.31 8.92 -19.83
C VAL A 93 10.43 9.78 -20.41
N PRO A 94 11.71 9.52 -20.08
CA PRO A 94 12.83 10.17 -20.76
C PRO A 94 12.65 9.96 -22.26
N SER A 95 12.77 11.03 -23.06
CA SER A 95 12.33 11.08 -24.46
C SER A 95 12.61 9.79 -25.22
N PRO A 96 11.60 9.12 -25.80
CA PRO A 96 11.85 7.96 -26.63
C PRO A 96 12.56 8.41 -27.91
N THR A 97 13.60 7.69 -28.33
CA THR A 97 14.20 7.84 -29.67
C THR A 97 13.26 7.35 -30.79
N SER A 98 12.00 7.02 -30.52
CA SER A 98 11.01 6.70 -31.55
C SER A 98 9.59 7.06 -31.15
N LYS A 99 8.91 7.80 -32.02
CA LYS A 99 7.52 8.23 -31.86
C LYS A 99 6.59 7.04 -32.08
N THR A 100 6.02 6.50 -31.01
CA THR A 100 4.80 5.68 -31.11
C THR A 100 3.88 6.09 -29.96
N VAL A 101 2.88 6.90 -30.29
CA VAL A 101 1.83 7.31 -29.36
C VAL A 101 0.91 6.11 -29.15
N SER A 102 1.07 5.42 -28.03
CA SER A 102 0.07 4.47 -27.55
C SER A 102 -1.04 5.24 -26.82
N PRO A 103 -2.32 4.86 -26.98
CA PRO A 103 -3.42 5.54 -26.31
C PRO A 103 -3.24 5.44 -24.79
N ALA A 104 -3.55 6.55 -24.11
CA ALA A 104 -3.39 6.69 -22.67
C ALA A 104 -4.11 5.56 -21.92
N SER A 105 -3.34 4.61 -21.40
CA SER A 105 -3.84 3.63 -20.44
C SER A 105 -4.29 4.38 -19.19
N PRO A 106 -5.44 4.04 -18.57
CA PRO A 106 -5.90 4.72 -17.37
C PRO A 106 -4.83 4.57 -16.27
N SER A 107 -4.12 5.66 -15.95
CA SER A 107 -3.09 5.72 -14.91
C SER A 107 -3.69 5.89 -13.51
N THR A 108 -5.00 6.13 -13.43
CA THR A 108 -5.69 6.38 -12.17
C THR A 108 -5.92 5.07 -11.42
N GLN A 109 -5.24 4.92 -10.29
CA GLN A 109 -5.37 3.79 -9.38
C GLN A 109 -6.85 3.48 -9.09
N TRP A 110 -7.66 4.52 -8.80
CA TRP A 110 -9.12 4.43 -8.59
C TRP A 110 -9.86 3.61 -9.64
N ALA A 111 -9.62 3.92 -10.92
CA ALA A 111 -10.30 3.25 -12.02
C ALA A 111 -9.97 1.74 -12.13
N MET A 112 -8.86 1.30 -11.52
CA MET A 112 -8.49 -0.12 -11.47
C MET A 112 -9.14 -0.84 -10.29
N HIS A 113 -9.14 -0.25 -9.09
CA HIS A 113 -9.66 -0.90 -7.89
C HIS A 113 -11.17 -0.80 -7.67
N SER A 114 -11.85 0.10 -8.39
CA SER A 114 -13.32 0.20 -8.40
C SER A 114 -13.99 -0.76 -9.38
N ARG A 115 -13.25 -1.61 -10.10
CA ARG A 115 -13.83 -2.59 -11.03
C ARG A 115 -14.44 -3.78 -10.28
N PRO A 116 -15.70 -4.15 -10.55
CA PRO A 116 -16.26 -5.41 -10.07
C PRO A 116 -15.43 -6.59 -10.59
N ALA A 117 -15.32 -7.67 -9.80
CA ALA A 117 -14.70 -8.90 -10.27
C ALA A 117 -15.43 -9.40 -11.54
N PRO A 118 -14.70 -9.87 -12.58
CA PRO A 118 -15.34 -10.47 -13.74
C PRO A 118 -16.20 -11.64 -13.27
N SER A 119 -17.51 -11.57 -13.52
CA SER A 119 -18.42 -12.68 -13.28
C SER A 119 -17.94 -13.90 -14.06
N SER A 120 -17.92 -15.07 -13.42
CA SER A 120 -17.48 -16.36 -13.97
C SER A 120 -17.90 -16.57 -15.43
N PRO A 121 -17.08 -17.24 -16.26
CA PRO A 121 -17.46 -17.55 -17.63
C PRO A 121 -18.75 -18.39 -17.63
N PRO A 122 -19.68 -18.15 -18.56
CA PRO A 122 -20.89 -18.94 -18.66
C PRO A 122 -20.51 -20.39 -18.94
N GLY A 123 -20.93 -21.29 -18.06
CA GLY A 123 -20.85 -22.71 -18.28
C GLY A 123 -21.59 -23.06 -19.58
N LEU A 124 -20.86 -23.60 -20.55
CA LEU A 124 -21.45 -24.36 -21.63
C LEU A 124 -21.61 -25.79 -21.14
N ALA A 125 -22.78 -26.01 -20.54
CA ALA A 125 -23.41 -27.30 -20.46
C ALA A 125 -23.86 -27.70 -21.87
N SER A 126 -23.26 -28.76 -22.42
CA SER A 126 -23.86 -29.89 -23.17
C SER A 126 -22.78 -30.60 -23.96
#